data_AF-A0A6H1Z9K4-F1
#
_entry.id   AF-A0A6H1Z9K4-F1
#
_cell.length_a   1.000
_cell.length_b   1.000
_cell.length_c   1.000
_cell.angle_alpha   90.00
_cell.angle_beta   90.00
_cell.angle_gamma   90.00
#
_symmetry.space_group_name_H-M   'P 1'
#
loop_
_entity.id
_entity.type
_entity.pdbx_description
1 polymer ?
#
loop_
_entity_poly.entity_id
_entity_poly.type
_entity_poly.pdbx_seq_one_letter_code
_entity_poly.pdbx_strand_id
1 'polypeptide(L)'
;METVPTDYENIGAVMSNFDHTIEPETEEKLKSGKFYGEYPAWNFHGDVWFDGERFKCMVMRYWAHIETLEASSLEEIIEIASTKWGSD
;
A
#
# COMPACT_ATOMS: atom_id res chain seq x y z
N MET A 1 8.51 -9.47 -10.99
CA MET A 1 8.15 -8.69 -9.80
C MET A 1 6.87 -7.95 -10.12
N GLU A 2 5.89 -8.05 -9.25
CA GLU A 2 4.62 -7.35 -9.42
C GLU A 2 4.82 -5.90 -8.97
N THR A 3 4.56 -4.95 -9.86
CA THR A 3 4.72 -3.52 -9.64
C THR A 3 3.41 -2.83 -9.92
N VAL A 4 3.26 -1.59 -9.44
CA VAL A 4 2.13 -0.73 -9.82
C VAL A 4 2.00 -0.72 -11.35
N PRO A 5 0.79 -0.93 -11.91
CA PRO A 5 0.59 -0.82 -13.34
C PRO A 5 0.90 0.60 -13.85
N THR A 6 1.53 0.70 -15.01
CA THR A 6 2.07 1.97 -15.53
C THR A 6 1.02 3.02 -15.90
N ASP A 7 -0.25 2.61 -16.00
CA ASP A 7 -1.38 3.45 -16.37
C ASP A 7 -2.22 3.89 -15.16
N TYR A 8 -1.75 3.63 -13.93
CA TYR A 8 -2.39 4.08 -12.71
C TYR A 8 -1.92 5.50 -12.33
N GLU A 9 -2.86 6.32 -11.86
CA GLU A 9 -2.59 7.67 -11.37
C GLU A 9 -2.22 7.63 -9.88
N ASN A 10 -1.12 8.30 -9.52
CA ASN A 10 -0.72 8.46 -8.11
C ASN A 10 -1.62 9.51 -7.45
N ILE A 11 -2.28 9.14 -6.35
CA ILE A 11 -3.12 10.05 -5.55
C ILE A 11 -2.43 10.57 -4.28
N GLY A 12 -1.13 10.33 -4.12
CA GLY A 12 -0.30 10.78 -3.00
C GLY A 12 -0.32 9.84 -1.81
N ALA A 13 0.13 10.31 -0.64
CA ALA A 13 0.09 9.53 0.60
C ALA A 13 -1.34 9.32 1.06
N VAL A 14 -1.73 8.05 1.17
CA VAL A 14 -3.11 7.65 1.52
C VAL A 14 -3.20 6.83 2.79
N MET A 15 -2.08 6.34 3.29
CA MET A 15 -2.02 5.59 4.54
C MET A 15 -0.63 5.64 5.13
N SER A 16 -0.50 5.46 6.44
CA SER A 16 0.78 5.55 7.13
C SER A 16 0.88 4.56 8.27
N ASN A 17 2.06 3.94 8.40
CA ASN A 17 2.37 3.07 9.53
C ASN A 17 2.90 3.84 10.74
N PHE A 18 3.08 5.16 10.64
CA PHE A 18 3.53 6.01 11.75
C PHE A 18 2.43 6.21 12.80
N ASP A 19 1.20 6.33 12.32
CA ASP A 19 -0.01 6.63 13.09
C ASP A 19 -1.13 5.61 12.84
N HIS A 20 -0.86 4.56 12.04
CA HIS A 20 -1.83 3.52 11.66
C HIS A 20 -3.10 4.12 11.05
N THR A 21 -2.93 5.20 10.27
CA THR A 21 -4.05 5.96 9.71
C THR A 21 -4.19 5.66 8.22
N ILE A 22 -5.43 5.57 7.76
CA ILE A 22 -5.82 5.50 6.35
C ILE A 22 -6.67 6.73 6.09
N GLU A 23 -6.34 7.48 5.03
CA GLU A 23 -7.12 8.64 4.62
C GLU A 23 -8.54 8.19 4.25
N PRO A 24 -9.58 8.95 4.68
CA PRO A 24 -10.97 8.62 4.35
C PRO A 24 -11.17 8.41 2.84
N GLU A 25 -12.08 7.52 2.47
CA GLU A 25 -12.45 7.23 1.07
C GLU A 25 -11.33 6.63 0.21
N THR A 26 -10.12 6.40 0.74
CA THR A 26 -9.00 5.82 -0.01
C THR A 26 -9.38 4.50 -0.66
N GLU A 27 -10.00 3.58 0.08
CA GLU A 27 -10.41 2.29 -0.47
C GLU A 27 -11.38 2.44 -1.64
N GLU A 28 -12.39 3.28 -1.48
CA GLU A 28 -13.38 3.54 -2.52
C GLU A 28 -12.71 4.17 -3.74
N LYS A 29 -11.78 5.11 -3.51
CA LYS A 29 -11.02 5.76 -4.57
C LYS A 29 -10.17 4.76 -5.34
N LEU A 30 -9.39 3.92 -4.67
CA LEU A 30 -8.57 2.88 -5.30
C LEU A 30 -9.42 1.85 -6.06
N LYS A 31 -10.60 1.48 -5.52
CA LYS A 31 -11.55 0.58 -6.19
C LYS A 31 -12.26 1.23 -7.39
N SER A 32 -12.38 2.56 -7.41
CA SER A 32 -13.16 3.28 -8.43
C SER A 32 -12.49 3.38 -9.80
N GLY A 33 -11.19 3.10 -9.89
CA GLY A 33 -10.45 3.27 -11.14
C GLY A 33 -8.98 2.89 -11.04
N LYS A 34 -8.20 3.43 -11.97
CA LYS A 34 -6.77 3.16 -12.08
C LYS A 34 -5.99 4.15 -11.21
N PHE A 35 -6.03 3.92 -9.90
CA PHE A 35 -5.36 4.74 -8.91
C PHE A 35 -4.44 3.90 -8.04
N TYR A 36 -3.33 4.50 -7.65
CA TYR A 36 -2.48 3.97 -6.59
C TYR A 36 -2.11 5.08 -5.61
N GLY A 37 -1.85 4.73 -4.36
CA GLY A 37 -1.44 5.67 -3.32
C GLY A 37 -0.16 5.24 -2.64
N GLU A 38 0.49 6.18 -1.98
CA GLU A 38 1.72 5.97 -1.24
C GLU A 38 1.42 5.55 0.19
N TYR A 39 2.22 4.62 0.69
CA TYR A 39 2.17 4.05 2.03
C TYR A 39 3.54 4.19 2.71
N PRO A 40 3.88 5.37 3.25
CA PRO A 40 5.11 5.56 3.99
C PRO A 40 5.09 4.87 5.37
N ALA A 41 6.25 4.31 5.74
CA ALA A 41 6.50 3.68 7.03
C ALA A 41 7.94 3.96 7.49
N TRP A 42 8.26 3.62 8.75
CA TRP A 42 9.60 3.82 9.31
C TRP A 42 10.70 3.05 8.56
N ASN A 43 10.44 1.79 8.22
CA ASN A 43 11.43 0.84 7.72
C ASN A 43 11.27 0.49 6.23
N PHE A 44 10.23 1.00 5.58
CA PHE A 44 9.91 0.73 4.18
C PHE A 44 9.07 1.87 3.59
N HIS A 45 8.91 1.85 2.27
CA HIS A 45 7.91 2.63 1.55
C HIS A 45 7.06 1.66 0.72
N GLY A 46 5.75 1.85 0.69
CA GLY A 46 4.83 1.02 -0.07
C GLY A 46 4.09 1.83 -1.12
N ASP A 47 3.75 1.20 -2.23
CA ASP A 47 2.72 1.69 -3.15
C ASP A 47 1.52 0.74 -3.08
N VAL A 48 0.31 1.27 -2.88
CA VAL A 48 -0.92 0.50 -2.72
C VAL A 48 -1.89 0.74 -3.87
N TRP A 49 -2.48 -0.32 -4.40
CA TRP A 49 -3.50 -0.25 -5.46
C TRP A 49 -4.51 -1.38 -5.33
N PHE A 50 -5.62 -1.28 -6.06
CA PHE A 50 -6.60 -2.37 -6.18
C PHE A 50 -6.48 -3.01 -7.57
N ASP A 51 -6.41 -4.35 -7.62
CA ASP A 51 -6.25 -5.11 -8.89
C ASP A 51 -7.58 -5.57 -9.51
N GLY A 52 -8.70 -5.30 -8.85
CA GLY A 52 -10.03 -5.76 -9.22
C GLY A 52 -10.60 -6.83 -8.28
N GLU A 53 -9.74 -7.49 -7.49
CA GLU A 53 -10.14 -8.49 -6.49
C GLU A 53 -9.62 -8.13 -5.09
N ARG A 54 -8.35 -7.71 -4.99
CA ARG A 54 -7.65 -7.46 -3.72
C ARG A 54 -6.87 -6.16 -3.76
N PHE A 55 -6.61 -5.63 -2.57
CA PHE A 55 -5.57 -4.61 -2.41
C PHE A 55 -4.21 -5.25 -2.51
N LYS A 56 -3.32 -4.59 -3.23
CA LYS A 56 -1.92 -4.95 -3.39
C LYS A 56 -1.07 -3.84 -2.78
N CYS A 57 0.03 -4.22 -2.16
CA CYS A 57 1.02 -3.28 -1.63
C CYS A 57 2.42 -3.72 -2.06
N MET A 58 3.02 -2.97 -2.97
CA MET A 58 4.41 -3.18 -3.36
C MET A 58 5.30 -2.55 -2.30
N VAL A 59 5.96 -3.37 -1.49
CA VAL A 59 6.85 -2.93 -0.41
C VAL A 59 8.26 -2.76 -0.95
N MET A 60 8.81 -1.58 -0.74
CA MET A 60 10.17 -1.20 -1.12
C MET A 60 11.01 -0.85 0.11
N ARG A 61 12.24 -1.34 0.15
CA ARG A 61 13.22 -1.01 1.19
C ARG A 61 14.59 -0.78 0.54
N TYR A 62 15.26 0.30 0.92
CA TYR A 62 16.55 0.71 0.32
C TYR A 62 16.55 0.70 -1.21
N TRP A 63 15.49 1.25 -1.83
CA TRP A 63 15.30 1.34 -3.30
C TRP A 63 15.12 0.01 -4.03
N ALA A 64 14.90 -1.08 -3.29
CA ALA A 64 14.63 -2.39 -3.87
C ALA A 64 13.23 -2.87 -3.46
N HIS A 65 12.50 -3.45 -4.42
CA HIS A 65 11.31 -4.25 -4.13
C HIS A 65 11.71 -5.45 -3.27
N ILE A 66 11.01 -5.63 -2.15
CA ILE A 66 11.27 -6.75 -1.25
C ILE A 66 10.11 -7.76 -1.25
N GLU A 67 8.87 -7.28 -1.36
CA GLU A 67 7.67 -8.13 -1.32
C GLU A 67 6.47 -7.37 -1.86
N THR A 68 5.47 -8.09 -2.36
CA THR A 68 4.13 -7.54 -2.63
C THR A 68 3.15 -8.20 -1.68
N LEU A 69 2.51 -7.42 -0.81
CA LEU A 69 1.43 -7.90 0.05
C LEU A 69 0.11 -7.87 -0.70
N GLU A 70 -0.80 -8.75 -0.33
CA GLU A 70 -2.17 -8.75 -0.82
C GLU A 70 -3.16 -8.98 0.32
N ALA A 71 -4.28 -8.27 0.30
CA ALA A 71 -5.31 -8.37 1.33
C ALA A 71 -6.67 -7.88 0.83
N SER A 72 -7.72 -8.07 1.65
CA SER A 72 -9.09 -7.67 1.31
C SER A 72 -9.39 -6.22 1.67
N SER A 73 -8.60 -5.63 2.57
CA SER A 73 -8.68 -4.23 2.98
C SER A 73 -7.29 -3.60 3.19
N LEU A 74 -7.22 -2.28 3.25
CA LEU A 74 -5.99 -1.55 3.57
C LEU A 74 -5.58 -1.74 5.04
N GLU A 75 -6.53 -1.93 5.96
CA GLU A 75 -6.21 -2.27 7.35
C GLU A 75 -5.48 -3.60 7.46
N GLU A 76 -5.90 -4.63 6.72
CA GLU A 76 -5.17 -5.91 6.68
C GLU A 76 -3.75 -5.73 6.12
N ILE A 77 -3.55 -4.85 5.14
CA ILE A 77 -2.20 -4.49 4.65
C ILE A 77 -1.36 -3.87 5.78
N ILE A 78 -1.93 -2.95 6.58
CA ILE A 78 -1.25 -2.36 7.75
C ILE A 78 -0.89 -3.44 8.76
N GLU A 79 -1.82 -4.34 9.10
CA GLU A 79 -1.59 -5.39 10.10
C GLU A 79 -0.47 -6.34 9.67
N ILE A 80 -0.48 -6.78 8.41
CA ILE A 80 0.54 -7.66 7.85
C ILE A 80 1.90 -6.96 7.85
N ALA A 81 1.95 -5.71 7.35
CA ALA A 81 3.18 -4.94 7.26
C ALA A 81 3.75 -4.62 8.65
N SER A 82 2.90 -4.29 9.61
CA SER A 82 3.28 -4.04 11.01
C SER A 82 3.78 -5.30 11.70
N THR A 83 3.16 -6.46 11.45
CA THR A 83 3.64 -7.74 11.98
C THR A 83 5.02 -8.12 11.43
N LYS A 84 5.27 -7.84 10.14
CA LYS A 84 6.53 -8.20 9.48
C LYS A 84 7.67 -7.22 9.75
N TRP A 85 7.37 -5.93 9.82
CA TRP A 85 8.38 -4.85 9.80
C TRP A 85 8.13 -3.73 10.82
N GLY A 86 7.06 -3.81 11.61
CA GLY A 86 6.68 -2.82 12.62
C GLY A 86 7.28 -3.04 14.01
N SER A 87 7.78 -4.24 14.32
CA SER A 87 8.61 -4.46 15.51
C SER A 87 10.07 -4.14 15.20
N ASP A 88 10.59 -3.10 15.86
CA ASP A 88 11.93 -3.13 16.44
C ASP A 88 11.78 -3.36 17.95
#